data_AF-A0A954I122-F1
#
_entry.id   AF-A0A954I122-F1
#
_cell.length_a   1.000
_cell.length_b   1.000
_cell.length_c   1.000
_cell.angle_alpha   90.00
_cell.angle_beta   90.00
_cell.angle_gamma   90.00
#
_symmetry.space_group_name_H-M   'P 1'
#
loop_
_entity.id
_entity.type
_entity.pdbx_description
1 polymer ?
#
loop_
_entity_poly.entity_id
_entity_poly.type
_entity_poly.pdbx_seq_one_letter_code
_entity_poly.pdbx_strand_id
1 'polypeptide(L)' 'MIDHQRKLLFIHIARTGGTSIEAALVGCDWWDIDPETKHLSASQAKQIYGDEIWSTYTKFAVVRNPWD' A
#
# COMPACT_ATOMS: atom_id res chain seq x y z
N MET A 1 -0.22 -2.48 1.77
CA MET A 1 -1.68 -2.63 1.56
C MET A 1 -1.94 -3.34 0.26
N ILE A 2 -2.84 -4.32 0.28
CA ILE A 2 -2.98 -5.31 -0.79
C ILE A 2 -4.45 -5.46 -1.22
N ASP A 3 -4.68 -5.44 -2.53
CA ASP A 3 -5.96 -5.80 -3.14
C ASP A 3 -5.74 -7.04 -4.02
N HIS A 4 -6.19 -8.19 -3.51
CA HIS A 4 -6.07 -9.47 -4.20
C HIS A 4 -6.99 -9.60 -5.42
N GLN A 5 -8.12 -8.87 -5.46
CA GLN A 5 -9.06 -8.93 -6.58
C GLN A 5 -8.45 -8.28 -7.82
N ARG A 6 -7.76 -7.14 -7.65
CA ARG A 6 -7.13 -6.39 -8.74
C ARG A 6 -5.63 -6.66 -8.89
N LYS A 7 -5.07 -7.51 -8.03
CA LYS A 7 -3.62 -7.78 -7.92
C LYS A 7 -2.80 -6.50 -7.79
N LEU A 8 -3.21 -5.65 -6.87
CA LEU A 8 -2.55 -4.37 -6.58
C LEU A 8 -1.84 -4.43 -5.23
N LEU A 9 -0.63 -3.89 -5.19
CA LEU A 9 0.11 -3.64 -3.95
C LEU A 9 0.42 -2.15 -3.83
N PHE A 10 -0.33 -1.47 -2.98
CA PHE A 10 -0.13 -0.06 -2.69
C PHE A 10 0.87 0.10 -1.52
N ILE A 11 2.00 0.75 -1.82
CA ILE A 11 3.03 1.11 -0.85
C ILE A 11 2.74 2.53 -0.35
N HIS A 12 2.18 2.64 0.85
CA HIS A 12 1.71 3.91 1.38
C HIS A 12 2.79 4.64 2.15
N ILE A 13 3.40 5.62 1.50
CA ILE A 13 4.32 6.55 2.14
C ILE A 13 3.52 7.51 3.02
N ALA A 14 3.93 7.70 4.27
CA ALA A 14 3.21 8.56 5.19
C ALA A 14 3.06 9.99 4.64
N ARG A 15 1.87 10.58 4.86
CA ARG A 15 1.53 11.97 4.50
C ARG A 15 1.53 12.30 3.00
N THR A 16 1.29 11.31 2.14
CA THR A 16 1.16 11.53 0.68
C THR A 16 -0.28 11.42 0.16
N GLY A 17 -1.27 11.54 1.05
CA GLY A 17 -2.70 11.38 0.70
C GLY A 17 -3.12 9.92 0.54
N GLY A 18 -2.35 8.96 1.07
CA GLY A 18 -2.63 7.55 0.86
C GLY A 18 -3.93 7.05 1.51
N THR A 19 -4.43 7.65 2.60
CA THR A 19 -5.76 7.30 3.15
C THR A 19 -6.88 7.49 2.12
N SER A 20 -6.79 8.49 1.23
CA SER A 20 -7.78 8.65 0.16
C SER A 20 -7.68 7.53 -0.88
N ILE A 21 -6.46 7.06 -1.16
CA ILE A 21 -6.23 5.91 -2.06
C ILE A 21 -6.74 4.62 -1.42
N GLU A 22 -6.54 4.44 -0.12
CA GLU A 22 -7.10 3.31 0.64
C GLU A 22 -8.62 3.25 0.50
N ALA A 23 -9.31 4.35 0.80
CA ALA A 23 -10.76 4.42 0.66
C ALA A 23 -11.23 4.11 -0.77
N ALA A 24 -10.48 4.52 -1.80
CA ALA A 24 -10.81 4.23 -3.19
C ALA A 24 -10.57 2.76 -3.60
N LEU A 25 -9.57 2.09 -3.03
CA LEU A 25 -9.20 0.72 -3.39
C LEU A 25 -9.96 -0.34 -2.58
N VAL A 26 -10.07 -0.15 -1.27
CA VAL A 26 -10.62 -1.13 -0.32
C VAL A 26 -11.89 -0.65 0.40
N GLY A 27 -12.23 0.63 0.31
CA GLY A 27 -13.49 1.16 0.87
C GLY A 27 -13.42 1.61 2.33
N CYS A 28 -12.29 1.42 3.01
CA CYS A 28 -12.06 1.88 4.38
C CYS A 28 -10.58 2.23 4.62
N ASP A 29 -10.28 2.81 5.78
CA ASP A 29 -8.91 3.09 6.20
C ASP A 29 -8.21 1.78 6.56
N TRP A 30 -6.95 1.64 6.15
CA TRP A 30 -6.17 0.44 6.46
C TRP A 30 -5.90 0.23 7.95
N TRP A 31 -6.01 1.28 8.76
CA TRP A 31 -5.98 1.17 10.23
C TRP A 31 -7.09 0.24 10.76
N ASP A 32 -8.23 0.15 10.07
CA ASP A 32 -9.36 -0.69 10.46
C ASP A 32 -9.23 -2.14 9.94
N ILE A 33 -8.36 -2.38 8.94
CA ILE A 33 -8.17 -3.69 8.32
C ILE A 33 -6.97 -4.41 8.93
N ASP A 34 -5.79 -3.79 8.83
CA ASP A 34 -4.51 -4.38 9.21
C ASP A 34 -3.49 -3.27 9.52
N PRO A 35 -3.55 -2.71 10.73
CA PRO A 35 -2.75 -1.54 11.11
C PRO A 35 -1.24 -1.81 11.07
N GLU A 36 -0.80 -3.05 11.25
CA GLU A 36 0.62 -3.42 11.27
C GLU A 36 1.26 -3.33 9.88
N THR A 37 0.47 -3.48 8.81
CA THR A 37 0.96 -3.41 7.42
C THR A 37 0.74 -2.05 6.76
N LYS A 38 0.34 -1.04 7.55
CA LYS A 38 0.32 0.35 7.09
C LYS A 38 1.73 0.94 7.08
N HIS A 39 2.00 1.82 6.14
CA HIS A 39 3.30 2.52 6.01
C HIS A 39 4.55 1.65 5.85
N LEU A 40 4.38 0.41 5.40
CA LEU A 40 5.51 -0.45 5.05
C LEU A 40 6.34 0.17 3.92
N SER A 41 7.66 0.09 4.07
CA SER A 41 8.57 0.28 2.95
C SER A 41 8.41 -0.84 1.92
N ALA A 42 8.89 -0.60 0.70
CA ALA A 42 8.86 -1.57 -0.39
C ALA A 42 9.58 -2.89 -0.02
N SER A 43 10.71 -2.83 0.67
CA SER A 43 11.45 -4.01 1.11
C SER A 43 10.71 -4.80 2.19
N GLN A 44 10.12 -4.13 3.17
CA GLN A 44 9.29 -4.77 4.20
C GLN A 44 8.05 -5.43 3.58
N ALA A 45 7.37 -4.74 2.67
CA ALA A 45 6.23 -5.31 1.95
C ALA A 45 6.64 -6.56 1.15
N LYS A 46 7.80 -6.53 0.47
CA LYS A 46 8.35 -7.72 -0.21
C LYS A 46 8.59 -8.88 0.76
N GLN A 47 9.18 -8.60 1.92
CA GLN A 47 9.48 -9.61 2.93
C GLN A 47 8.19 -10.24 3.50
N ILE A 48 7.16 -9.44 3.72
CA ILE A 48 5.88 -9.89 4.30
C ILE A 48 5.04 -10.67 3.28
N TYR A 49 4.88 -10.15 2.07
CA TYR A 49 3.98 -10.75 1.07
C TYR A 49 4.67 -11.81 0.18
N GLY A 50 6.00 -11.91 0.23
CA GLY A 50 6.77 -12.91 -0.49
C GLY A 50 6.96 -12.62 -1.97
N ASP A 51 7.84 -13.41 -2.61
CA ASP A 51 8.26 -13.21 -4.01
C ASP A 51 7.13 -13.47 -5.02
N GLU A 52 6.20 -14.37 -4.73
CA GLU A 52 5.07 -14.66 -5.62
C GLU A 52 4.17 -13.43 -5.79
N ILE A 53 3.70 -12.84 -4.69
CA ILE A 53 2.90 -11.62 -4.75
C ILE A 53 3.72 -10.48 -5.33
N TRP A 54 4.98 -10.31 -4.91
CA TRP A 54 5.85 -9.24 -5.39
C TRP A 54 6.11 -9.25 -6.90
N SER A 55 6.12 -10.43 -7.52
CA SER A 55 6.35 -10.63 -8.95
C SER A 55 5.08 -10.59 -9.78
N THR A 56 3.92 -10.93 -9.19
CA THR A 56 2.64 -11.02 -9.91
C THR A 56 1.72 -9.82 -9.72
N TYR A 57 1.93 -9.00 -8.67
CA TYR A 57 1.09 -7.84 -8.36
C TYR A 57 1.70 -6.56 -8.92
N THR A 58 0.85 -5.67 -9.41
CA THR A 58 1.26 -4.33 -9.79
C THR A 58 1.50 -3.51 -8.54
N LYS A 59 2.72 -3.00 -8.38
CA LYS A 59 3.10 -2.18 -7.22
C LYS A 59 3.16 -0.71 -7.60
N PHE A 60 2.62 0.15 -6.75
CA PHE A 60 2.71 1.59 -6.93
C PHE A 60 2.73 2.31 -5.58
N ALA A 61 3.17 3.56 -5.62
CA ALA A 61 3.17 4.47 -4.49
C ALA A 61 2.73 5.86 -4.96
N VAL A 62 2.16 6.64 -4.06
CA VAL A 62 1.89 8.06 -4.29
C VAL A 62 2.91 8.85 -3.48
N VAL A 63 3.56 9.80 -4.14
CA VAL A 63 4.50 10.74 -3.52
C VAL A 63 3.91 12.13 -3.59
N ARG A 64 4.26 12.96 -2.60
CA ARG A 64 3.95 14.39 -2.59
C ARG A 64 5.24 15.17 -2.72
N ASN A 65 5.15 16.37 -3.27
CA ASN A 65 6.25 17.33 -3.25
C ASN A 65 6.73 17.52 -1.80
N PRO A 66 8.04 17.42 -1.50
CA PRO A 66 8.57 17.54 -0.14
C PRO A 66 8.45 18.94 0.48
N TRP A 67 8.14 19.97 -0.31
CA TRP A 67 7.92 21.34 0.15
C TRP A 67 6.45 21.68 0.41
N ASP A 68 5.53 20.77 0.10
CA ASP A 68 4.08 20.89 0.34
C ASP A 68 3.64 20.26 1.67
#